data_AF-U1QVE7-F1
#
_entry.id   AF-U1QVE7-F1
#
_cell.length_a   1.000
_cell.length_b   1.000
_cell.length_c   1.000
_cell.angle_alpha   90.00
_cell.angle_beta   90.00
_cell.angle_gamma   90.00
#
_symmetry.space_group_name_H-M   'P 1'
#
loop_
_entity.id
_entity.type
_entity.pdbx_description
1 polymer ?
#
loop_
_entity_poly.entity_id
_entity_poly.type
_entity_poly.pdbx_seq_one_letter_code
_entity_poly.pdbx_strand_id
1 'polypeptide(L)'
;MRTVTYTGTLVARSSISHVGDGGGRVHVLRRENVVTADGEVIGVPIVSGAVIRGRMRRLGAAMVHEALGGGPLPFNVVTALAQGGVLTETRTAREVLTGDRQARLRERIPLLGLMGVVGGGRMMAGRLMVSKAIPVGRETLHLLPGLDRERLTRDGRRWPSVYELMEREGYTVGSDVSSIAALVGSSQDAGVADISPMRFEIETLAAGTTLWHRVVGEDLTADEADCLEDLMRVWCDRARLGGGRGRGLGDVEASYERTVTDVMGRACEPERGSWRRAMLDDPAATSEALSWL
;
A
#
# COMPACT_ATOMS: atom_id res chain seq x y z
N MET A 1 7.54 24.83 1.66
CA MET A 1 7.10 23.54 2.23
C MET A 1 5.58 23.49 2.10
N ARG A 2 5.05 22.47 1.42
CA ARG A 2 3.62 22.33 1.12
C ARG A 2 3.15 20.95 1.55
N THR A 3 1.92 20.89 2.03
CA THR A 3 1.23 19.64 2.30
C THR A 3 0.27 19.35 1.17
N VAL A 4 0.43 18.19 0.54
CA VAL A 4 -0.48 17.69 -0.49
C VAL A 4 -1.31 16.57 0.10
N THR A 5 -2.63 16.74 0.13
CA THR A 5 -3.56 15.76 0.68
C THR A 5 -4.45 15.22 -0.42
N TYR A 6 -4.58 13.90 -0.46
CA TYR A 6 -5.56 13.19 -1.26
C TYR A 6 -6.53 12.49 -0.31
N THR A 7 -7.81 12.87 -0.34
CA THR A 7 -8.84 12.25 0.50
C THR A 7 -9.97 11.72 -0.37
N GLY A 8 -10.38 10.48 -0.11
CA GLY A 8 -11.21 9.78 -1.07
C GLY A 8 -11.81 8.49 -0.58
N THR A 9 -12.37 7.75 -1.53
CA THR A 9 -12.94 6.43 -1.32
C THR A 9 -12.28 5.39 -2.19
N LEU A 10 -12.24 4.17 -1.66
CA LEU A 10 -11.89 2.94 -2.35
C LEU A 10 -13.15 2.07 -2.33
N VAL A 11 -13.78 1.84 -3.48
CA VAL A 11 -15.00 1.01 -3.58
C VAL A 11 -14.61 -0.37 -4.05
N ALA A 12 -14.92 -1.41 -3.26
CA ALA A 12 -14.62 -2.79 -3.59
C ALA A 12 -15.35 -3.21 -4.87
N ARG A 13 -14.62 -3.62 -5.90
CA ARG A 13 -15.14 -4.26 -7.12
C ARG A 13 -15.13 -5.79 -6.99
N SER A 14 -14.24 -6.31 -6.16
CA SER A 14 -14.27 -7.68 -5.67
C SER A 14 -14.01 -7.70 -4.17
N SER A 15 -14.30 -8.82 -3.54
CA SER A 15 -14.16 -8.98 -2.10
C SER A 15 -12.72 -8.75 -1.64
N ILE A 16 -12.54 -8.14 -0.47
CA ILE A 16 -11.23 -7.72 0.03
C ILE A 16 -10.83 -8.60 1.21
N SER A 17 -9.72 -9.32 1.05
CA SER A 17 -9.09 -10.06 2.15
C SER A 17 -7.94 -9.26 2.75
N HIS A 18 -7.89 -9.08 4.07
CA HIS A 18 -6.72 -8.57 4.75
C HIS A 18 -6.52 -9.37 6.02
N VAL A 19 -5.70 -10.41 5.92
CA VAL A 19 -5.53 -11.40 6.98
C VAL A 19 -4.99 -10.72 8.24
N GLY A 20 -5.69 -10.91 9.35
CA GLY A 20 -5.25 -10.54 10.68
C GLY A 20 -4.61 -11.72 11.41
N ASP A 21 -4.79 -11.78 12.72
CA ASP A 21 -4.40 -12.95 13.50
C ASP A 21 -5.38 -14.10 13.27
N GLY A 22 -4.87 -15.27 12.88
CA GLY A 22 -5.67 -16.48 12.65
C GLY A 22 -4.80 -17.72 12.54
N GLY A 23 -5.36 -18.88 12.89
CA GLY A 23 -4.70 -20.17 12.81
C GLY A 23 -5.65 -21.24 12.30
N GLY A 24 -5.11 -22.26 11.62
CA GLY A 24 -5.89 -23.39 11.11
C GLY A 24 -6.55 -23.11 9.76
N ARG A 25 -7.80 -23.57 9.60
CA ARG A 25 -8.54 -23.56 8.31
C ARG A 25 -9.37 -22.30 8.07
N VAL A 26 -9.43 -21.36 9.02
CA VAL A 26 -10.21 -20.12 8.88
C VAL A 26 -9.27 -18.94 9.08
N HIS A 27 -9.11 -18.14 8.04
CA HIS A 27 -8.33 -16.91 8.06
C HIS A 27 -9.26 -15.72 8.25
N VAL A 28 -9.25 -15.13 9.43
CA VAL A 28 -10.11 -13.99 9.75
C VAL A 28 -9.53 -12.67 9.24
N LEU A 29 -10.41 -11.72 8.94
CA LEU A 29 -10.03 -10.39 8.53
C LEU A 29 -9.50 -9.62 9.74
N ARG A 30 -8.44 -8.86 9.51
CA ARG A 30 -7.81 -7.99 10.51
C ARG A 30 -8.81 -6.99 11.07
N ARG A 31 -8.98 -7.02 12.40
CA ARG A 31 -9.83 -6.08 13.12
C ARG A 31 -9.00 -5.11 13.95
N GLU A 32 -9.56 -3.95 14.24
CA GLU A 32 -9.06 -3.02 15.25
C GLU A 32 -10.17 -2.59 16.19
N ASN A 33 -9.80 -2.27 17.43
CA ASN A 33 -10.73 -1.70 18.39
C ASN A 33 -11.11 -0.26 17.95
N VAL A 34 -12.40 -0.02 17.82
CA VAL A 34 -13.00 1.28 17.54
C VAL A 34 -13.97 1.61 18.66
N VAL A 35 -13.88 2.82 19.19
CA VAL A 35 -14.89 3.38 20.09
C VAL A 35 -16.03 3.92 19.23
N THR A 36 -17.24 3.41 19.39
CA THR A 36 -18.43 3.85 18.65
C THR A 36 -18.86 5.27 19.10
N ALA A 37 -19.80 5.87 18.38
CA ALA A 37 -20.36 7.17 18.77
C ALA A 37 -21.02 7.15 20.17
N ASP A 38 -21.49 5.98 20.60
CA ASP A 38 -22.13 5.76 21.90
C ASP A 38 -21.14 5.35 23.02
N GLY A 39 -19.85 5.25 22.69
CA GLY A 39 -18.78 4.95 23.65
C GLY A 39 -18.44 3.46 23.82
N GLU A 40 -19.10 2.56 23.10
CA GLU A 40 -18.78 1.13 23.13
C GLU A 40 -17.50 0.81 22.35
N VAL A 41 -16.70 -0.14 22.82
CA VAL A 41 -15.50 -0.61 22.11
C VAL A 41 -15.84 -1.86 21.33
N ILE A 42 -15.71 -1.80 20.00
CA ILE A 42 -16.00 -2.92 19.11
C ILE A 42 -14.82 -3.22 18.17
N GLY A 43 -14.73 -4.46 17.67
CA GLY A 43 -13.70 -4.85 16.70
C GLY A 43 -14.17 -4.63 15.27
N VAL A 44 -13.59 -3.68 14.55
CA VAL A 44 -14.00 -3.31 13.18
C VAL A 44 -13.01 -3.86 12.14
N PRO A 45 -13.47 -4.48 11.04
CA PRO A 45 -12.59 -4.90 9.95
C PRO A 45 -11.94 -3.68 9.28
N ILE A 46 -10.62 -3.54 9.35
CA ILE A 46 -9.91 -2.36 8.80
C ILE A 46 -8.70 -2.80 7.99
N VAL A 47 -8.58 -2.26 6.77
CA VAL A 47 -7.41 -2.45 5.92
C VAL A 47 -6.28 -1.52 6.39
N SER A 48 -5.14 -2.11 6.77
CA SER A 48 -4.00 -1.36 7.27
C SER A 48 -3.40 -0.45 6.19
N GLY A 49 -3.08 0.79 6.58
CA GLY A 49 -2.36 1.74 5.74
C GLY A 49 -0.97 1.23 5.33
N ALA A 50 -0.35 0.33 6.11
CA ALA A 50 0.94 -0.27 5.77
C ALA A 50 0.87 -1.14 4.49
N VAL A 51 -0.23 -1.89 4.30
CA VAL A 51 -0.41 -2.71 3.09
C VAL A 51 -0.64 -1.83 1.87
N ILE A 52 -1.44 -0.77 2.03
CA ILE A 52 -1.71 0.21 0.97
C ILE A 52 -0.40 0.91 0.59
N ARG A 53 0.31 1.46 1.57
CA ARG A 53 1.61 2.11 1.40
C ARG A 53 2.63 1.18 0.75
N GLY A 54 2.69 -0.09 1.16
CA GLY A 54 3.55 -1.09 0.55
C GLY A 54 3.21 -1.35 -0.92
N ARG A 55 1.92 -1.34 -1.30
CA ARG A 55 1.51 -1.45 -2.70
C ARG A 55 1.88 -0.19 -3.48
N MET A 56 1.64 1.00 -2.93
CA MET A 56 2.06 2.26 -3.53
C MET A 56 3.59 2.29 -3.73
N ARG A 57 4.37 1.82 -2.75
CA ARG A 57 5.83 1.68 -2.87
C ARG A 57 6.23 0.87 -4.11
N ARG A 58 5.60 -0.29 -4.31
CA ARG A 58 5.90 -1.16 -5.46
C ARG A 58 5.50 -0.53 -6.80
N LEU A 59 4.41 0.24 -6.84
CA LEU A 59 4.03 1.00 -8.04
C LEU A 59 5.06 2.11 -8.31
N GLY A 60 5.45 2.88 -7.30
CA GLY A 60 6.49 3.90 -7.42
C GLY A 60 7.84 3.32 -7.84
N ALA A 61 8.23 2.17 -7.28
CA ALA A 61 9.46 1.48 -7.66
C ALA A 61 9.45 1.08 -9.15
N ALA A 62 8.31 0.61 -9.65
CA ALA A 62 8.15 0.32 -11.08
C ALA A 62 8.24 1.59 -11.94
N MET A 63 7.65 2.72 -11.49
CA MET A 63 7.78 4.02 -12.18
C MET A 63 9.24 4.46 -12.27
N VAL A 64 9.99 4.37 -11.17
CA VAL A 64 11.43 4.70 -11.14
C VAL A 64 12.22 3.78 -12.05
N HIS A 65 11.96 2.46 -12.00
CA HIS A 65 12.62 1.47 -12.84
C HIS A 65 12.40 1.73 -14.33
N GLU A 66 11.16 2.04 -14.72
CA GLU A 66 10.81 2.40 -16.10
C GLU A 66 11.51 3.69 -16.53
N ALA A 67 11.53 4.72 -15.68
CA ALA A 67 12.22 5.97 -15.97
C ALA A 67 13.75 5.79 -16.09
N LEU A 68 14.35 4.82 -15.40
CA LEU A 68 15.76 4.42 -15.57
C LEU A 68 16.00 3.53 -16.81
N GLY A 69 14.99 3.32 -17.65
CA GLY A 69 15.09 2.54 -18.89
C GLY A 69 14.77 1.05 -18.75
N GLY A 70 14.29 0.60 -17.59
CA GLY A 70 13.81 -0.78 -17.39
C GLY A 70 14.90 -1.87 -17.33
N GLY A 71 16.17 -1.49 -17.33
CA GLY A 71 17.30 -2.42 -17.24
C GLY A 71 17.45 -3.08 -15.86
N PRO A 72 18.32 -4.11 -15.73
CA PRO A 72 18.59 -4.73 -14.44
C PRO A 72 19.20 -3.72 -13.44
N LEU A 73 18.73 -3.78 -12.20
CA LEU A 73 19.24 -2.97 -11.08
C LEU A 73 19.92 -3.87 -10.04
N PRO A 74 20.91 -3.36 -9.29
CA PRO A 74 21.48 -4.07 -8.14
C PRO A 74 20.42 -4.50 -7.11
N PHE A 75 20.61 -5.65 -6.47
CA PHE A 75 19.62 -6.24 -5.56
C PHE A 75 19.26 -5.34 -4.36
N ASN A 76 20.25 -4.67 -3.78
CA ASN A 76 20.10 -3.64 -2.74
C ASN A 76 19.21 -2.48 -3.21
N VAL A 77 19.41 -1.99 -4.43
CA VAL A 77 18.58 -0.92 -5.03
C VAL A 77 17.14 -1.39 -5.22
N VAL A 78 16.94 -2.59 -5.76
CA VAL A 78 15.59 -3.18 -5.93
C VAL A 78 14.90 -3.31 -4.58
N THR A 79 15.61 -3.79 -3.56
CA THR A 79 15.09 -3.97 -2.21
C THR A 79 14.77 -2.64 -1.55
N ALA A 80 15.63 -1.63 -1.71
CA ALA A 80 15.42 -0.26 -1.24
C ALA A 80 14.16 0.35 -1.85
N LEU A 81 14.02 0.30 -3.17
CA LEU A 81 12.88 0.88 -3.89
C LEU A 81 11.57 0.14 -3.58
N ALA A 82 11.55 -1.19 -3.70
CA ALA A 82 10.32 -1.98 -3.66
C ALA A 82 9.87 -2.37 -2.24
N GLN A 83 10.81 -2.54 -1.31
CA GLN A 83 10.53 -3.03 0.05
C GLN A 83 10.89 -2.02 1.14
N GLY A 84 11.73 -1.02 0.85
CA GLY A 84 12.18 -0.02 1.81
C GLY A 84 13.57 -0.27 2.37
N GLY A 85 14.28 -1.26 1.83
CA GLY A 85 15.66 -1.57 2.18
C GLY A 85 15.81 -2.51 3.36
N VAL A 86 17.06 -2.79 3.72
CA VAL A 86 17.43 -3.71 4.81
C VAL A 86 18.41 -2.99 5.73
N LEU A 87 18.22 -3.14 7.03
CA LEU A 87 19.18 -2.64 8.00
C LEU A 87 20.42 -3.55 7.99
N THR A 88 21.56 -2.98 7.61
CA THR A 88 22.85 -3.67 7.54
C THR A 88 23.84 -3.03 8.49
N GLU A 89 24.72 -3.84 9.07
CA GLU A 89 25.87 -3.32 9.82
C GLU A 89 26.86 -2.66 8.85
N THR A 90 27.30 -1.46 9.18
CA THR A 90 28.34 -0.74 8.41
C THR A 90 29.70 -0.97 9.04
N ARG A 91 30.68 -1.39 8.24
CA ARG A 91 32.06 -1.62 8.65
C ARG A 91 32.96 -0.43 8.37
N THR A 92 32.59 0.42 7.43
CA THR A 92 33.36 1.60 7.04
C THR A 92 32.52 2.87 7.01
N ALA A 93 33.15 4.03 7.22
CA ALA A 93 32.46 5.33 7.12
C ALA A 93 31.87 5.59 5.72
N ARG A 94 32.42 4.96 4.68
CA ARG A 94 31.92 5.06 3.30
C ARG A 94 30.65 4.25 3.06
N GLU A 95 30.28 3.32 3.93
CA GLU A 95 29.01 2.59 3.86
C GLU A 95 27.90 3.34 4.59
N VAL A 96 28.24 4.27 5.50
CA VAL A 96 27.25 4.97 6.31
C VAL A 96 26.44 5.93 5.47
N LEU A 97 25.11 5.86 5.61
CA LEU A 97 24.19 6.80 4.98
C LEU A 97 24.13 8.14 5.75
N THR A 98 25.16 8.97 5.56
CA THR A 98 25.30 10.29 6.20
C THR A 98 24.16 11.25 5.85
N GLY A 99 24.02 12.35 6.61
CA GLY A 99 22.99 13.37 6.35
C GLY A 99 23.05 13.93 4.93
N ASP A 100 24.25 14.24 4.43
CA ASP A 100 24.44 14.76 3.07
C ASP A 100 24.04 13.73 2.00
N ARG A 101 24.34 12.45 2.24
CA ARG A 101 23.91 11.37 1.34
C ARG A 101 22.40 11.17 1.35
N GLN A 102 21.74 11.31 2.50
CA GLN A 102 20.29 11.29 2.59
C GLN A 102 19.66 12.47 1.84
N ALA A 103 20.23 13.67 1.97
CA ALA A 103 19.78 14.85 1.23
C ALA A 103 19.90 14.63 -0.29
N ARG A 104 21.06 14.17 -0.76
CA ARG A 104 21.30 13.86 -2.18
C ARG A 104 20.41 12.73 -2.72
N LEU A 105 20.21 11.66 -1.95
CA LEU A 105 19.28 10.58 -2.33
C LEU A 105 17.86 11.11 -2.52
N ARG A 106 17.41 11.98 -1.62
CA ARG A 106 16.09 12.60 -1.70
C ARG A 106 15.96 13.52 -2.91
N GLU A 107 16.97 14.32 -3.20
CA GLU A 107 17.00 15.20 -4.38
C GLU A 107 16.99 14.40 -5.69
N ARG A 108 17.81 13.35 -5.78
CA ARG A 108 17.96 12.56 -7.02
C ARG A 108 16.87 11.52 -7.22
N ILE A 109 16.30 11.01 -6.14
CA ILE A 109 15.32 9.92 -6.17
C ILE A 109 14.11 10.32 -5.30
N PRO A 110 13.24 11.21 -5.79
CA PRO A 110 12.13 11.77 -5.01
C PRO A 110 11.21 10.71 -4.38
N LEU A 111 11.08 9.54 -5.00
CA LEU A 111 10.35 8.40 -4.42
C LEU A 111 10.90 7.98 -3.06
N LEU A 112 12.22 7.99 -2.85
CA LEU A 112 12.83 7.65 -1.56
C LEU A 112 12.59 8.77 -0.53
N GLY A 113 12.52 10.02 -0.97
CA GLY A 113 12.10 11.15 -0.15
C GLY A 113 10.67 11.00 0.38
N LEU A 114 9.75 10.58 -0.49
CA LEU A 114 8.36 10.27 -0.15
C LEU A 114 8.24 9.04 0.76
N MET A 115 8.85 7.93 0.35
CA MET A 115 8.60 6.61 0.96
C MET A 115 9.57 6.29 2.09
N GLY A 116 10.66 7.02 2.24
CA GLY A 116 11.75 6.67 3.14
C GLY A 116 12.47 5.38 2.71
N VAL A 117 13.67 5.19 3.26
CA VAL A 117 14.52 4.04 2.96
C VAL A 117 15.41 3.70 4.14
N VAL A 118 15.75 2.43 4.28
CA VAL A 118 16.79 1.93 5.17
C VAL A 118 17.97 1.48 4.32
N GLY A 119 19.16 1.99 4.63
CA GLY A 119 20.40 1.66 3.90
C GLY A 119 21.60 2.25 4.62
N GLY A 120 22.78 1.66 4.43
CA GLY A 120 24.01 2.15 5.06
C GLY A 120 23.91 2.31 6.58
N GLY A 121 23.30 1.33 7.26
CA GLY A 121 23.11 1.30 8.71
C GLY A 121 22.19 2.37 9.30
N ARG A 122 21.47 3.13 8.47
CA ARG A 122 20.59 4.22 8.93
C ARG A 122 19.24 4.19 8.22
N MET A 123 18.27 4.85 8.85
CA MET A 123 16.94 5.07 8.29
C MET A 123 16.80 6.53 7.85
N MET A 124 16.37 6.72 6.62
CA MET A 124 15.89 8.01 6.11
C MET A 124 14.37 8.01 6.16
N ALA A 125 13.79 8.89 6.98
CA ALA A 125 12.34 9.00 7.11
C ALA A 125 11.70 9.49 5.79
N GLY A 126 10.55 8.91 5.45
CA GLY A 126 9.73 9.35 4.33
C GLY A 126 8.74 10.45 4.76
N ARG A 127 8.27 11.22 3.79
CA ARG A 127 7.28 12.30 3.98
C ARG A 127 5.84 11.90 3.64
N LEU A 128 5.63 10.66 3.20
CA LEU A 128 4.31 10.13 2.85
C LEU A 128 3.65 9.40 4.03
N MET A 129 2.53 9.95 4.46
CA MET A 129 1.58 9.30 5.35
C MET A 129 0.45 8.67 4.53
N VAL A 130 0.09 7.43 4.89
CA VAL A 130 -0.99 6.69 4.26
C VAL A 130 -1.90 6.21 5.38
N SER A 131 -3.15 6.66 5.39
CA SER A 131 -4.10 6.29 6.42
C SER A 131 -4.49 4.82 6.29
N LYS A 132 -5.17 4.30 7.31
CA LYS A 132 -5.95 3.07 7.16
C LYS A 132 -7.08 3.32 6.17
N ALA A 133 -7.51 2.28 5.45
CA ALA A 133 -8.76 2.33 4.71
C ALA A 133 -9.88 1.80 5.61
N ILE A 134 -10.79 2.69 5.98
CA ILE A 134 -11.83 2.46 6.98
C ILE A 134 -13.12 2.16 6.22
N PRO A 135 -13.76 0.98 6.37
CA PRO A 135 -15.06 0.74 5.76
C PRO A 135 -16.06 1.78 6.25
N VAL A 136 -16.84 2.32 5.34
CA VAL A 136 -17.90 3.27 5.65
C VAL A 136 -19.13 2.47 6.08
N GLY A 137 -19.40 2.46 7.38
CA GLY A 137 -20.52 1.77 8.00
C GLY A 137 -21.07 2.56 9.16
N ARG A 138 -22.18 2.12 9.73
CA ARG A 138 -22.84 2.79 10.87
C ARG A 138 -21.86 3.02 12.03
N GLU A 139 -21.01 2.06 12.32
CA GLU A 139 -20.11 2.07 13.46
C GLU A 139 -18.80 2.84 13.24
N THR A 140 -18.51 3.31 12.02
CA THR A 140 -17.25 3.97 11.66
C THR A 140 -17.42 5.36 11.06
N LEU A 141 -18.65 5.72 10.69
CA LEU A 141 -18.96 6.99 10.02
C LEU A 141 -18.54 8.21 10.85
N HIS A 142 -18.59 8.11 12.19
CA HIS A 142 -18.17 9.19 13.10
C HIS A 142 -16.66 9.40 13.16
N LEU A 143 -15.85 8.45 12.69
CA LEU A 143 -14.39 8.59 12.62
C LEU A 143 -13.94 9.47 11.44
N LEU A 144 -14.81 9.69 10.46
CA LEU A 144 -14.49 10.42 9.24
C LEU A 144 -14.49 11.93 9.49
N PRO A 145 -13.59 12.71 8.86
CA PRO A 145 -13.61 14.17 8.94
C PRO A 145 -14.97 14.75 8.53
N GLY A 146 -15.39 15.87 9.13
CA GLY A 146 -16.73 16.44 8.97
C GLY A 146 -17.18 16.60 7.51
N LEU A 147 -16.33 17.24 6.68
CA LEU A 147 -16.62 17.45 5.25
C LEU A 147 -16.75 16.13 4.46
N ASP A 148 -15.91 15.14 4.77
CA ASP A 148 -15.97 13.82 4.12
C ASP A 148 -17.22 13.04 4.55
N ARG A 149 -17.54 13.10 5.84
CA ARG A 149 -18.73 12.49 6.41
C ARG A 149 -19.98 13.07 5.75
N GLU A 150 -20.08 14.39 5.69
CA GLU A 150 -21.20 15.10 5.04
C GLU A 150 -21.32 14.74 3.55
N ARG A 151 -20.19 14.65 2.83
CA ARG A 151 -20.19 14.22 1.43
C ARG A 151 -20.74 12.80 1.27
N LEU A 152 -20.39 11.88 2.17
CA LEU A 152 -20.82 10.48 2.11
C LEU A 152 -22.27 10.25 2.59
N THR A 153 -22.89 11.24 3.24
CA THR A 153 -24.27 11.16 3.76
C THR A 153 -25.25 12.11 3.07
N ARG A 154 -24.79 12.98 2.16
CA ARG A 154 -25.57 14.07 1.55
C ARG A 154 -26.92 13.63 0.98
N ASP A 155 -26.97 12.44 0.39
CA ASP A 155 -28.17 11.94 -0.30
C ASP A 155 -29.11 11.12 0.60
N GLY A 156 -28.98 11.24 1.93
CA GLY A 156 -29.75 10.44 2.89
C GLY A 156 -29.42 8.94 2.85
N ARG A 157 -28.31 8.57 2.20
CA ARG A 157 -27.82 7.19 2.13
C ARG A 157 -27.64 6.64 3.54
N ARG A 158 -28.28 5.50 3.82
CA ARG A 158 -28.04 4.72 5.03
C ARG A 158 -26.89 3.75 4.81
N TRP A 159 -25.93 3.77 5.71
CA TRP A 159 -24.81 2.85 5.70
C TRP A 159 -25.13 1.62 6.56
N PRO A 160 -24.86 0.40 6.08
CA PRO A 160 -25.10 -0.83 6.85
C PRO A 160 -24.13 -0.92 8.03
N SER A 161 -24.35 -1.91 8.90
CA SER A 161 -23.33 -2.26 9.87
C SER A 161 -22.06 -2.73 9.16
N VAL A 162 -20.88 -2.40 9.69
CA VAL A 162 -19.61 -2.94 9.17
C VAL A 162 -19.56 -4.47 9.22
N TYR A 163 -20.35 -5.11 10.09
CA TYR A 163 -20.44 -6.57 10.18
C TYR A 163 -21.33 -7.19 9.10
N GLU A 164 -22.32 -6.45 8.58
CA GLU A 164 -23.13 -6.88 7.43
C GLU A 164 -22.32 -6.83 6.12
N LEU A 165 -21.21 -6.11 6.11
CA LEU A 165 -20.27 -6.04 4.99
C LEU A 165 -19.26 -7.21 4.99
N MET A 166 -19.28 -8.08 6.00
CA MET A 166 -18.34 -9.18 6.13
C MET A 166 -18.93 -10.47 5.56
N GLU A 167 -18.13 -11.23 4.83
CA GLU A 167 -18.50 -12.53 4.30
C GLU A 167 -17.38 -13.56 4.50
N ARG A 168 -17.68 -14.83 4.22
CA ARG A 168 -16.70 -15.92 4.23
C ARG A 168 -16.68 -16.62 2.90
N GLU A 169 -15.49 -16.74 2.34
CA GLU A 169 -15.25 -17.44 1.08
C GLU A 169 -14.51 -18.75 1.33
N GLY A 170 -15.08 -19.85 0.86
CA GLY A 170 -14.48 -21.18 0.93
C GLY A 170 -13.58 -21.48 -0.26
N TYR A 171 -12.40 -22.04 0.01
CA TYR A 171 -11.42 -22.44 -0.98
C TYR A 171 -10.99 -23.90 -0.74
N THR A 172 -10.59 -24.58 -1.82
CA THR A 172 -10.07 -25.95 -1.77
C THR A 172 -8.72 -26.01 -2.47
N VAL A 173 -7.70 -26.59 -1.83
CA VAL A 173 -6.39 -26.88 -2.43
C VAL A 173 -6.24 -28.39 -2.60
N GLY A 174 -5.60 -28.83 -3.68
CA GLY A 174 -5.31 -30.24 -3.91
C GLY A 174 -6.51 -31.02 -4.42
N SER A 175 -7.44 -30.38 -5.14
CA SER A 175 -8.52 -31.08 -5.84
C SER A 175 -8.01 -31.96 -6.99
N ASP A 176 -6.85 -31.62 -7.55
CA ASP A 176 -6.34 -32.21 -8.81
C ASP A 176 -5.34 -33.34 -8.56
N VAL A 177 -5.31 -33.90 -7.34
CA VAL A 177 -4.38 -34.96 -6.95
C VAL A 177 -4.50 -36.18 -7.88
N SER A 178 -5.71 -36.49 -8.35
CA SER A 178 -5.94 -37.56 -9.34
C SER A 178 -5.27 -37.28 -10.69
N SER A 179 -5.35 -36.04 -11.18
CA SER A 179 -4.73 -35.61 -12.44
C SER A 179 -3.20 -35.58 -12.34
N ILE A 180 -2.66 -35.22 -11.16
CA ILE A 180 -1.22 -35.20 -10.90
C ILE A 180 -0.67 -36.62 -10.75
N ALA A 181 -1.40 -37.52 -10.09
CA ALA A 181 -1.01 -38.93 -9.95
C ALA A 181 -0.81 -39.63 -11.29
N ALA A 182 -1.59 -39.27 -12.32
CA ALA A 182 -1.43 -39.79 -13.68
C ALA A 182 -0.13 -39.34 -14.38
N LEU A 183 0.51 -38.26 -13.92
CA LEU A 183 1.78 -37.74 -14.43
C LEU A 183 3.00 -38.36 -13.74
N VAL A 184 2.81 -39.02 -12.60
CA VAL A 184 3.89 -39.69 -11.84
C VAL A 184 3.95 -41.16 -12.27
N GLY A 185 4.95 -41.51 -13.07
CA GLY A 185 5.10 -42.83 -13.68
C GLY A 185 5.61 -43.96 -12.76
N SER A 186 5.67 -43.75 -11.44
CA SER A 186 6.21 -44.72 -10.48
C SER A 186 5.25 -45.00 -9.34
N SER A 187 4.91 -46.28 -9.15
CA SER A 187 4.10 -46.82 -8.06
C SER A 187 4.80 -46.84 -6.68
N GLN A 188 5.98 -46.22 -6.56
CA GLN A 188 6.73 -46.10 -5.30
C GLN A 188 6.35 -44.85 -4.46
N ASP A 189 5.63 -43.89 -5.02
CA ASP A 189 5.14 -42.70 -4.29
C ASP A 189 3.71 -42.91 -3.76
N ALA A 190 3.49 -44.00 -3.04
CA ALA A 190 2.19 -44.36 -2.45
C ALA A 190 1.60 -43.29 -1.48
N GLY A 191 2.40 -42.29 -1.08
CA GLY A 191 1.94 -41.15 -0.28
C GLY A 191 1.19 -40.06 -1.07
N VAL A 192 1.24 -40.05 -2.40
CA VAL A 192 0.55 -39.05 -3.23
C VAL A 192 -0.95 -39.34 -3.36
N ALA A 193 -1.34 -40.62 -3.30
CA ALA A 193 -2.74 -41.05 -3.37
C ALA A 193 -3.56 -40.71 -2.12
N ASP A 194 -2.92 -40.42 -0.99
CA ASP A 194 -3.57 -40.14 0.31
C ASP A 194 -3.68 -38.63 0.62
N ILE A 195 -3.30 -37.77 -0.35
CA ILE A 195 -3.43 -36.32 -0.21
C ILE A 195 -4.90 -35.92 -0.38
N SER A 196 -5.60 -35.81 0.74
CA SER A 196 -6.97 -35.31 0.76
C SER A 196 -7.00 -33.79 0.47
N PRO A 197 -7.94 -33.31 -0.38
CA PRO A 197 -8.11 -31.88 -0.63
C PRO A 197 -8.33 -31.10 0.67
N MET A 198 -7.57 -30.02 0.87
CA MET A 198 -7.69 -29.17 2.04
C MET A 198 -8.68 -28.04 1.77
N ARG A 199 -9.75 -27.98 2.58
CA ARG A 199 -10.68 -26.85 2.59
C ARG A 199 -10.26 -25.81 3.63
N PHE A 200 -10.31 -24.55 3.25
CA PHE A 200 -10.11 -23.42 4.14
C PHE A 200 -11.07 -22.27 3.78
N GLU A 201 -11.36 -21.43 4.76
CA GLU A 201 -12.20 -20.25 4.61
C GLU A 201 -11.37 -18.99 4.83
N ILE A 202 -11.72 -17.94 4.10
CA ILE A 202 -11.18 -16.60 4.33
C ILE A 202 -12.34 -15.65 4.55
N GLU A 203 -12.24 -14.84 5.60
CA GLU A 203 -13.16 -13.75 5.84
C GLU A 203 -12.74 -12.52 5.01
N THR A 204 -13.72 -11.93 4.32
CA THR A 204 -13.52 -10.81 3.40
C THR A 204 -14.52 -9.70 3.68
N LEU A 205 -14.19 -8.48 3.26
CA LEU A 205 -15.20 -7.45 3.04
C LEU A 205 -15.84 -7.72 1.68
N ALA A 206 -17.18 -7.73 1.63
CA ALA A 206 -17.94 -8.00 0.44
C ALA A 206 -17.65 -6.95 -0.66
N ALA A 207 -17.77 -7.39 -1.92
CA ALA A 207 -17.81 -6.47 -3.05
C ALA A 207 -18.90 -5.39 -2.86
N GLY A 208 -18.63 -4.17 -3.35
CA GLY A 208 -19.46 -2.99 -3.12
C GLY A 208 -19.15 -2.22 -1.83
N THR A 209 -18.36 -2.79 -0.90
CA THR A 209 -17.92 -2.09 0.30
C THR A 209 -17.17 -0.80 -0.06
N THR A 210 -17.63 0.33 0.48
CA THR A 210 -16.93 1.61 0.35
C THR A 210 -15.98 1.77 1.53
N LEU A 211 -14.71 2.08 1.27
CA LEU A 211 -13.72 2.42 2.29
C LEU A 211 -13.27 3.87 2.14
N TRP A 212 -13.28 4.66 3.21
CA TRP A 212 -12.64 5.98 3.23
C TRP A 212 -11.12 5.83 3.41
N HIS A 213 -10.35 6.64 2.69
CA HIS A 213 -8.89 6.59 2.73
C HIS A 213 -8.27 7.96 2.44
N ARG A 214 -7.09 8.20 3.02
CA ARG A 214 -6.34 9.44 2.89
C ARG A 214 -4.85 9.19 2.71
N VAL A 215 -4.24 9.92 1.77
CA VAL A 215 -2.80 9.98 1.54
C VAL A 215 -2.36 11.42 1.74
N VAL A 216 -1.31 11.64 2.52
CA VAL A 216 -0.77 12.97 2.80
C VAL A 216 0.73 12.96 2.57
N GLY A 217 1.22 13.87 1.73
CA GLY A 217 2.63 14.21 1.65
C GLY A 217 2.88 15.51 2.39
N GLU A 218 3.67 15.47 3.46
CA GLU A 218 3.99 16.63 4.29
C GLU A 218 5.30 17.26 3.87
N ASP A 219 5.34 18.59 3.78
CA ASP A 219 6.56 19.36 3.51
C ASP A 219 7.35 18.90 2.28
N LEU A 220 6.62 18.57 1.21
CA LEU A 220 7.21 18.06 -0.01
C LEU A 220 8.03 19.14 -0.73
N THR A 221 9.13 18.72 -1.35
CA THR A 221 9.76 19.49 -2.42
C THR A 221 8.89 19.47 -3.68
N ALA A 222 9.16 20.35 -4.64
CA ALA A 222 8.48 20.36 -5.92
C ALA A 222 8.55 18.99 -6.63
N ASP A 223 9.72 18.36 -6.65
CA ASP A 223 9.92 17.05 -7.30
C ASP A 223 9.28 15.89 -6.53
N GLU A 224 9.25 15.95 -5.19
CA GLU A 224 8.51 14.98 -4.38
C GLU A 224 6.99 15.11 -4.61
N ALA A 225 6.47 16.34 -4.71
CA ALA A 225 5.06 16.59 -4.99
C ALA A 225 4.65 16.09 -6.38
N ASP A 226 5.49 16.33 -7.39
CA ASP A 226 5.32 15.83 -8.76
C ASP A 226 5.38 14.28 -8.80
N CYS A 227 6.32 13.67 -8.08
CA CYS A 227 6.41 12.22 -7.94
C CYS A 227 5.15 11.62 -7.27
N LEU A 228 4.63 12.27 -6.23
CA LEU A 228 3.40 11.84 -5.56
C LEU A 228 2.19 11.95 -6.49
N GLU A 229 2.10 12.99 -7.31
CA GLU A 229 1.00 13.16 -8.26
C GLU A 229 0.95 12.04 -9.30
N ASP A 230 2.10 11.71 -9.91
CA ASP A 230 2.20 10.56 -10.82
C ASP A 230 1.89 9.24 -10.11
N LEU A 231 2.39 9.05 -8.87
CA LEU A 231 2.11 7.86 -8.09
C LEU A 231 0.61 7.73 -7.77
N MET A 232 -0.06 8.83 -7.43
CA MET A 232 -1.50 8.84 -7.19
C MET A 232 -2.29 8.54 -8.46
N ARG A 233 -1.84 9.02 -9.64
CA ARG A 233 -2.46 8.66 -10.93
C ARG A 233 -2.37 7.15 -11.19
N VAL A 234 -1.18 6.57 -11.02
CA VAL A 234 -0.95 5.12 -11.19
C VAL A 234 -1.70 4.31 -10.13
N TRP A 235 -1.76 4.81 -8.89
CA TRP A 235 -2.53 4.21 -7.81
C TRP A 235 -4.01 4.18 -8.15
N CYS A 236 -4.61 5.28 -8.60
CA CYS A 236 -6.03 5.32 -8.94
C CYS A 236 -6.41 4.35 -10.06
N ASP A 237 -5.52 4.17 -11.05
CA ASP A 237 -5.72 3.21 -12.16
C ASP A 237 -5.55 1.75 -11.73
N ARG A 238 -4.65 1.46 -10.77
CA ARG A 238 -4.21 0.10 -10.44
C ARG A 238 -4.46 -0.30 -8.98
N ALA A 239 -5.31 0.44 -8.30
CA ALA A 239 -5.57 0.28 -6.87
C ALA A 239 -6.05 -1.14 -6.60
N ARG A 240 -5.40 -1.79 -5.64
CA ARG A 240 -5.86 -3.07 -5.09
C ARG A 240 -5.51 -3.15 -3.62
N LEU A 241 -6.42 -3.74 -2.85
CA LEU A 241 -6.30 -3.88 -1.41
C LEU A 241 -6.10 -5.34 -1.01
N GLY A 242 -5.34 -5.53 0.06
CA GLY A 242 -5.29 -6.84 0.70
C GLY A 242 -4.49 -7.93 -0.02
N GLY A 243 -4.78 -9.17 0.34
CA GLY A 243 -4.17 -10.39 -0.20
C GLY A 243 -5.05 -11.08 -1.25
N GLY A 244 -4.59 -12.23 -1.75
CA GLY A 244 -5.41 -13.09 -2.61
C GLY A 244 -5.60 -12.58 -4.05
N ARG A 245 -4.74 -11.68 -4.55
CA ARG A 245 -4.80 -11.18 -5.94
C ARG A 245 -4.93 -12.29 -6.99
N GLY A 246 -4.18 -13.37 -6.85
CA GLY A 246 -4.22 -14.52 -7.77
C GLY A 246 -5.55 -15.27 -7.78
N ARG A 247 -6.42 -15.00 -6.80
CA ARG A 247 -7.77 -15.58 -6.67
C ARG A 247 -8.87 -14.57 -7.01
N GLY A 248 -8.52 -13.40 -7.56
CA GLY A 248 -9.49 -12.36 -7.95
C GLY A 248 -9.88 -11.39 -6.83
N LEU A 249 -9.27 -11.48 -5.65
CA LEU A 249 -9.59 -10.61 -4.51
C LEU A 249 -8.93 -9.23 -4.59
N GLY A 250 -9.58 -8.27 -3.96
CA GLY A 250 -9.00 -6.98 -3.62
C GLY A 250 -9.03 -5.93 -4.72
N ASP A 251 -9.83 -6.12 -5.77
CA ASP A 251 -10.00 -5.10 -6.82
C ASP A 251 -10.84 -3.94 -6.29
N VAL A 252 -10.39 -2.71 -6.49
CA VAL A 252 -11.09 -1.52 -5.99
C VAL A 252 -11.10 -0.39 -7.01
N GLU A 253 -12.16 0.39 -7.01
CA GLU A 253 -12.22 1.68 -7.68
C GLU A 253 -11.75 2.78 -6.72
N ALA A 254 -10.75 3.55 -7.14
CA ALA A 254 -10.12 4.59 -6.33
C ALA A 254 -10.53 5.98 -6.83
N SER A 255 -11.13 6.79 -5.95
CA SER A 255 -11.52 8.17 -6.24
C SER A 255 -11.03 9.09 -5.12
N TYR A 256 -10.27 10.12 -5.47
CA TYR A 256 -9.66 11.05 -4.53
C TYR A 256 -9.88 12.49 -4.95
N GLU A 257 -10.11 13.34 -3.96
CA GLU A 257 -10.02 14.79 -4.08
C GLU A 257 -8.66 15.24 -3.58
N ARG A 258 -8.01 16.14 -4.32
CA ARG A 258 -6.68 16.66 -4.01
C ARG A 258 -6.78 18.08 -3.47
N THR A 259 -6.09 18.34 -2.37
CA THR A 259 -5.90 19.68 -1.80
C THR A 259 -4.42 19.96 -1.54
N VAL A 260 -4.04 21.24 -1.64
CA VAL A 260 -2.67 21.71 -1.36
C VAL A 260 -2.74 22.88 -0.40
N THR A 261 -2.00 22.79 0.69
CA THR A 261 -1.95 23.82 1.71
C THR A 261 -0.52 24.20 2.06
N ASP A 262 -0.33 25.46 2.46
CA ASP A 262 0.89 25.90 3.12
C ASP A 262 0.95 25.39 4.58
N VAL A 263 2.05 25.71 5.28
CA VAL A 263 2.25 25.35 6.69
C VAL A 263 1.19 25.94 7.64
N MET A 264 0.46 26.97 7.23
CA MET A 264 -0.63 27.61 7.98
C MET A 264 -2.01 27.03 7.61
N GLY A 265 -2.07 26.01 6.74
CA GLY A 265 -3.32 25.40 6.30
C GLY A 265 -4.06 26.20 5.23
N ARG A 266 -3.45 27.24 4.65
CA ARG A 266 -4.08 28.05 3.60
C ARG A 266 -3.90 27.38 2.25
N ALA A 267 -4.97 27.37 1.45
CA ALA A 267 -4.91 26.87 0.07
C ALA A 267 -3.83 27.63 -0.71
N CYS A 268 -3.00 26.91 -1.45
CA CYS A 268 -1.97 27.50 -2.30
C CYS A 268 -1.78 26.72 -3.60
N GLU A 269 -1.18 27.38 -4.58
CA GLU A 269 -0.83 26.74 -5.85
C GLU A 269 0.28 25.70 -5.66
N PRO A 270 0.22 24.56 -6.37
CA PRO A 270 1.28 23.57 -6.34
C PRO A 270 2.55 24.14 -6.97
N GLU A 271 3.69 23.80 -6.38
CA GLU A 271 4.98 23.98 -7.05
C GLU A 271 5.07 23.01 -8.24
N ARG A 272 5.69 23.46 -9.33
CA ARG A 272 5.96 22.62 -10.50
C ARG A 272 7.33 21.98 -10.34
N GLY A 273 7.35 20.67 -10.13
CA GLY A 273 8.57 19.85 -10.17
C GLY A 273 8.66 19.03 -11.43
N SER A 274 9.72 18.23 -11.54
CA SER A 274 9.82 17.13 -12.47
C SER A 274 10.72 16.05 -11.89
N TRP A 275 10.11 15.05 -11.25
CA TRP A 275 10.86 13.99 -10.56
C TRP A 275 11.74 13.19 -11.52
N ARG A 276 11.28 13.00 -12.77
CA ARG A 276 12.08 12.35 -13.82
C ARG A 276 13.29 13.18 -14.18
N ARG A 277 13.12 14.50 -14.34
CA ARG A 277 14.22 15.41 -14.65
C ARG A 277 15.26 15.42 -13.54
N ALA A 278 14.83 15.51 -12.28
CA ALA A 278 15.73 15.46 -11.11
C ALA A 278 16.64 14.21 -11.11
N MET A 279 16.09 13.08 -11.57
CA MET A 279 16.79 11.80 -11.67
C MET A 279 17.63 11.64 -12.95
N LEU A 280 17.19 12.19 -14.07
CA LEU A 280 17.76 11.93 -15.40
C LEU A 280 18.72 13.03 -15.91
N ASP A 281 18.67 14.24 -15.36
CA ASP A 281 19.57 15.34 -15.77
C ASP A 281 21.05 15.03 -15.50
N ASP A 282 21.34 14.17 -14.51
CA ASP A 282 22.69 13.74 -14.16
C ASP A 282 22.72 12.24 -13.80
N PRO A 283 22.81 11.36 -14.82
CA PRO A 283 22.79 9.90 -14.60
C PRO A 283 23.96 9.40 -13.74
N ALA A 284 25.11 10.08 -13.80
CA ALA A 284 26.28 9.72 -13.01
C ALA A 284 26.03 9.97 -11.51
N ALA A 285 25.48 11.14 -11.17
CA ALA A 285 25.10 11.43 -9.78
C ALA A 285 23.97 10.53 -9.28
N THR A 286 22.99 10.18 -10.12
CA THR A 286 21.92 9.24 -9.76
C THR A 286 22.49 7.84 -9.50
N SER A 287 23.41 7.37 -10.34
CA SER A 287 24.09 6.09 -10.13
C SER A 287 24.95 6.10 -8.85
N GLU A 288 25.66 7.20 -8.58
CA GLU A 288 26.43 7.38 -7.35
C GLU A 288 25.49 7.29 -6.13
N ALA A 289 24.38 8.03 -6.14
CA ALA A 289 23.42 8.05 -5.04
C ALA A 289 22.84 6.65 -4.76
N LEU A 290 22.45 5.93 -5.82
CA LEU A 290 21.96 4.55 -5.73
C LEU A 290 22.98 3.57 -5.15
N SER A 291 24.28 3.81 -5.34
CA SER A 291 25.34 2.94 -4.80
C SER A 291 25.50 3.00 -3.28
N TRP A 292 24.86 3.94 -2.60
CA TRP A 292 24.88 4.04 -1.13
C TRP A 292 23.80 3.20 -0.44
N LEU A 293 22.86 2.64 -1.21
CA LEU A 293 21.80 1.75 -0.72
C LEU A 293 22.33 0.33 -0.50
#